data_AF-A0A936LXH8-F1
#
_entry.id   AF-A0A936LXH8-F1
#
_cell.length_a   1.000
_cell.length_b   1.000
_cell.length_c   1.000
_cell.angle_alpha   90.00
_cell.angle_beta   90.00
_cell.angle_gamma   90.00
#
_symmetry.space_group_name_H-M   'P 1'
#
loop_
_entity.id
_entity.type
_entity.pdbx_description
1 polymer ?
#
loop_
_entity_poly.entity_id
_entity_poly.type
_entity_poly.pdbx_seq_one_letter_code
_entity_poly.pdbx_strand_id
1 'polypeptide(L)'
;MEYENVTDEVYIPRFLGQGGAFQSELILVGLAGGRMFDTIVNFWIYNDNEEAFSAQYLFNCWDRVPLATINGAFNTSFLQQTNHAPNEIIGASGYESGWFKVYGATAFSSAEQIVDPAIYAVLVEIIASHGAADLPFESPAINEPRNGALFPTGPFGDGDTIPVNNDNQ
;
A
#
# COMPACT_ATOMS: atom_id res chain seq x y z
N MET A 1 11.39 8.53 -25.50
CA MET A 1 10.68 9.10 -24.35
C MET A 1 11.07 8.20 -23.20
N GLU A 2 11.94 8.66 -22.30
CA GLU A 2 12.76 7.81 -21.41
C GLU A 2 12.40 7.97 -19.92
N TYR A 3 11.38 8.78 -19.63
CA TYR A 3 10.83 8.97 -18.29
C TYR A 3 9.32 8.77 -18.39
N GLU A 4 8.89 7.52 -18.56
CA GLU A 4 7.50 7.15 -18.34
C GLU A 4 7.25 7.10 -16.83
N ASN A 5 6.09 7.59 -16.39
CA ASN A 5 5.62 7.61 -15.01
C ASN A 5 6.06 6.36 -14.24
N VAL A 6 6.61 6.56 -13.06
CA VAL A 6 6.95 5.46 -12.16
C VAL A 6 5.62 4.87 -11.68
N THR A 7 5.63 3.56 -11.44
CA THR A 7 4.54 2.86 -10.77
C THR A 7 4.08 3.62 -9.52
N ASP A 8 2.80 4.01 -9.48
CA ASP A 8 2.15 4.68 -8.35
C ASP A 8 1.17 3.76 -7.59
N GLU A 9 0.84 2.60 -8.17
CA GLU A 9 -0.01 1.59 -7.56
C GLU A 9 0.73 0.25 -7.39
N VAL A 10 0.73 -0.24 -6.15
CA VAL A 10 1.31 -1.53 -5.79
C VAL A 10 0.17 -2.49 -5.47
N TYR A 11 0.09 -3.58 -6.22
CA TYR A 11 -0.92 -4.62 -6.09
C TYR A 11 -0.35 -5.81 -5.32
N ILE A 12 -1.00 -6.14 -4.22
CA ILE A 12 -0.74 -7.32 -3.43
C ILE A 12 -1.82 -8.35 -3.78
N PRO A 13 -1.47 -9.40 -4.54
CA PRO A 13 -2.46 -10.28 -5.19
C PRO A 13 -3.21 -11.18 -4.21
N ARG A 14 -2.74 -11.24 -2.95
CA ARG A 14 -3.28 -12.09 -1.91
C ARG A 14 -2.88 -11.57 -0.54
N PHE A 15 -3.80 -11.62 0.41
CA PHE A 15 -3.53 -11.67 1.83
C PHE A 15 -4.46 -12.69 2.49
N LEU A 16 -4.03 -13.25 3.61
CA LEU A 16 -4.88 -14.09 4.48
C LEU A 16 -5.49 -13.25 5.60
N GLY A 17 -6.71 -13.57 6.02
CA GLY A 17 -7.40 -12.90 7.11
C GLY A 17 -6.60 -12.95 8.41
N GLN A 18 -6.33 -11.80 8.99
CA GLN A 18 -5.47 -11.65 10.15
C GLN A 18 -6.15 -12.15 11.43
N GLY A 19 -5.39 -12.82 12.29
CA GLY A 19 -5.87 -13.36 13.56
C GLY A 19 -5.25 -14.71 13.93
N GLY A 20 -5.12 -14.97 15.23
CA GLY A 20 -4.54 -16.21 15.74
C GLY A 20 -3.11 -16.42 15.23
N ALA A 21 -2.92 -17.46 14.41
CA ALA A 21 -1.62 -17.79 13.82
C ALA A 21 -1.26 -16.94 12.58
N PHE A 22 -2.20 -16.20 11.99
CA PHE A 22 -1.99 -15.40 10.78
C PHE A 22 -1.73 -13.95 11.18
N GLN A 23 -0.51 -13.47 10.93
CA GLN A 23 -0.01 -12.19 11.44
C GLN A 23 0.89 -11.49 10.40
N SER A 24 0.42 -11.42 9.16
CA SER A 24 1.13 -10.80 8.05
C SER A 24 1.38 -9.31 8.29
N GLU A 25 2.50 -8.86 7.75
CA GLU A 25 2.98 -7.49 7.88
C GLU A 25 3.24 -6.90 6.51
N LEU A 26 3.01 -5.60 6.38
CA LEU A 26 3.34 -4.84 5.19
C LEU A 26 4.58 -4.00 5.49
N ILE A 27 5.60 -4.16 4.65
CA ILE A 27 6.71 -3.21 4.58
C ILE A 27 6.29 -2.12 3.59
N LEU A 28 6.25 -0.88 4.05
CA LEU A 28 5.97 0.31 3.27
C LEU A 28 7.24 1.15 3.14
N VAL A 29 7.48 1.69 1.96
CA VAL A 29 8.62 2.60 1.70
C VAL A 29 8.11 3.80 0.93
N GLY A 30 8.34 5.00 1.47
CA GLY A 30 8.14 6.25 0.76
C GLY A 30 9.34 6.48 -0.14
N LEU A 31 9.11 6.45 -1.44
CA LEU A 31 10.16 6.68 -2.44
C LEU A 31 10.31 8.17 -2.79
N ALA A 32 9.38 9.00 -2.31
CA ALA A 32 9.46 10.45 -2.33
C ALA A 32 9.63 11.00 -0.88
N GLY A 33 10.22 12.18 -0.72
CA GLY A 33 10.34 12.84 0.58
C GLY A 33 11.45 12.31 1.51
N GLY A 34 11.76 11.01 1.46
CA GLY A 34 12.86 10.40 2.20
C GLY A 34 12.70 10.54 3.71
N ARG A 35 13.81 10.52 4.47
CA ARG A 35 13.76 10.38 5.94
C ARG A 35 13.08 11.52 6.72
N MET A 36 12.79 12.65 6.08
CA MET A 36 12.21 13.83 6.72
C MET A 36 10.72 13.98 6.45
N PHE A 37 10.13 13.06 5.69
CA PHE A 37 8.74 13.16 5.26
C PHE A 37 7.89 12.07 5.90
N ASP A 38 6.70 12.48 6.28
CA ASP A 38 5.61 11.56 6.56
C ASP A 38 4.84 11.32 5.26
N THR A 39 4.49 10.06 5.00
CA THR A 39 3.78 9.63 3.80
C THR A 39 2.44 9.03 4.20
N ILE A 40 1.37 9.53 3.59
CA ILE A 40 0.03 8.95 3.66
C ILE A 40 -0.16 8.09 2.43
N VAL A 41 -0.54 6.84 2.65
CA VAL A 41 -0.98 5.92 1.59
C VAL A 41 -2.44 5.58 1.75
N ASN A 42 -3.10 5.35 0.63
CA ASN A 42 -4.46 4.84 0.53
C ASN A 42 -4.44 3.36 0.20
N PHE A 43 -5.46 2.64 0.66
CA PHE A 43 -5.69 1.24 0.34
C PHE A 43 -7.07 1.05 -0.26
N TRP A 44 -7.14 0.22 -1.31
CA TRP A 44 -8.35 -0.49 -1.69
C TRP A 44 -8.17 -1.96 -1.34
N ILE A 45 -8.99 -2.46 -0.43
CA ILE A 45 -8.94 -3.82 0.11
C ILE A 45 -10.16 -4.55 -0.41
N TYR A 46 -9.96 -5.71 -1.03
CA TYR A 46 -11.02 -6.54 -1.56
C TYR A 46 -11.00 -7.88 -0.83
N ASN A 47 -12.17 -8.35 -0.41
CA ASN A 47 -12.29 -9.73 0.05
C ASN A 47 -12.35 -10.71 -1.14
N ASP A 48 -12.46 -11.99 -0.84
CA ASP A 48 -12.55 -13.10 -1.79
C ASP A 48 -13.80 -13.12 -2.70
N ASN A 49 -14.77 -12.23 -2.46
CA ASN A 49 -15.94 -12.04 -3.32
C ASN A 49 -16.05 -10.59 -3.83
N GLU A 50 -14.92 -9.89 -3.93
CA GLU A 50 -14.76 -8.55 -4.52
C GLU A 50 -15.56 -7.44 -3.83
N GLU A 51 -15.89 -7.61 -2.55
CA GLU A 51 -16.41 -6.53 -1.71
C GLU A 51 -15.25 -5.58 -1.33
N ALA A 52 -15.42 -4.29 -1.66
CA ALA A 52 -14.36 -3.30 -1.55
C ALA A 52 -14.45 -2.48 -0.25
N PHE A 53 -13.29 -2.27 0.37
CA PHE A 53 -13.10 -1.44 1.56
C PHE A 53 -11.94 -0.47 1.33
N SER A 54 -11.96 0.66 2.04
CA SER A 54 -10.92 1.68 1.93
C SER A 54 -10.24 1.94 3.27
N ALA A 55 -8.94 2.18 3.25
CA ALA A 55 -8.18 2.59 4.43
C ALA A 55 -7.10 3.62 4.08
N GLN A 56 -6.57 4.27 5.12
CA GLN A 56 -5.40 5.14 5.03
C GLN A 56 -4.40 4.78 6.12
N TYR A 57 -3.12 4.92 5.82
CA TYR A 57 -2.04 4.74 6.78
C TYR A 57 -0.99 5.82 6.61
N LEU A 58 -0.52 6.36 7.75
CA LEU A 58 0.56 7.35 7.82
C LEU A 58 1.81 6.65 8.33
N PHE A 59 2.93 6.85 7.65
CA PHE A 59 4.23 6.35 8.08
C PHE A 59 5.36 7.33 7.77
N ASN A 60 6.48 7.24 8.47
CA ASN A 60 7.64 8.10 8.24
C ASN A 60 8.73 7.34 7.49
N CYS A 61 9.10 7.80 6.29
CA CYS A 61 10.14 7.21 5.41
C CYS A 61 9.92 5.74 5.00
N TRP A 62 9.89 4.81 5.94
CA TRP A 62 9.53 3.41 5.75
C TRP A 62 8.96 2.87 7.05
N ASP A 63 8.10 1.87 6.96
CA ASP A 63 7.56 1.21 8.14
C ASP A 63 7.30 -0.27 7.85
N ARG A 64 7.33 -1.09 8.89
CA ARG A 64 6.93 -2.50 8.85
C ARG A 64 5.81 -2.68 9.86
N VAL A 65 4.59 -2.81 9.34
CA VAL A 65 3.38 -2.73 10.15
C VAL A 65 2.49 -3.97 9.95
N PRO A 66 1.92 -4.55 11.01
CA PRO A 66 0.92 -5.60 10.88
C PRO A 66 -0.31 -5.11 10.09
N LEU A 67 -0.85 -5.93 9.18
CA LEU A 67 -2.04 -5.56 8.40
C LEU A 67 -3.23 -5.18 9.30
N ALA A 68 -3.41 -5.90 10.41
CA ALA A 68 -4.47 -5.63 11.40
C ALA A 68 -4.34 -4.24 12.07
N THR A 69 -3.13 -3.66 12.11
CA THR A 69 -2.89 -2.30 12.61
C THR A 69 -3.24 -1.24 11.58
N ILE A 70 -3.07 -1.52 10.28
CA ILE A 70 -3.48 -0.61 9.20
C ILE A 70 -5.00 -0.45 9.20
N ASN A 71 -5.73 -1.56 9.18
CA ASN A 71 -7.19 -1.53 9.14
C ASN A 71 -7.83 -2.84 9.63
N GLY A 72 -8.99 -2.72 10.28
CA GLY A 72 -9.77 -3.87 10.72
C GLY A 72 -10.30 -4.75 9.58
N ALA A 73 -10.40 -4.21 8.35
CA ALA A 73 -10.83 -4.93 7.16
C ALA A 73 -9.92 -6.10 6.79
N PHE A 74 -8.66 -6.10 7.25
CA PHE A 74 -7.75 -7.23 7.05
C PHE A 74 -8.01 -8.39 8.02
N ASN A 75 -8.79 -8.21 9.08
CA ASN A 75 -9.00 -9.25 10.09
C ASN A 75 -9.96 -10.34 9.61
N THR A 76 -9.64 -11.60 9.89
CA THR A 76 -10.52 -12.72 9.57
C THR A 76 -11.90 -12.56 10.19
N SER A 77 -11.97 -12.01 11.41
CA SER A 77 -13.23 -11.80 12.12
C SER A 77 -14.13 -10.75 11.45
N PHE A 78 -13.55 -9.79 10.74
CA PHE A 78 -14.29 -8.83 9.93
C PHE A 78 -14.74 -9.48 8.61
N LEU A 79 -13.83 -10.13 7.90
CA LEU A 79 -14.10 -10.75 6.60
C LEU A 79 -15.22 -11.80 6.66
N GLN A 80 -15.30 -12.58 7.75
CA GLN A 80 -16.39 -13.54 7.98
C GLN A 80 -17.78 -12.90 8.15
N GLN A 81 -17.87 -11.58 8.30
CA GLN A 81 -19.13 -10.85 8.38
C GLN A 81 -19.52 -10.20 7.04
N THR A 82 -18.64 -10.27 6.04
CA THR A 82 -18.84 -9.72 4.69
C THR A 82 -19.51 -10.75 3.78
N ASN A 83 -19.75 -10.44 2.51
CA ASN A 83 -20.09 -11.49 1.55
C ASN A 83 -18.81 -12.24 1.16
N HIS A 84 -18.68 -13.51 1.53
CA HIS A 84 -17.42 -14.25 1.47
C HIS A 84 -17.56 -15.67 0.89
N ALA A 85 -16.45 -16.33 0.58
CA ALA A 85 -16.38 -17.68 0.02
C ALA A 85 -15.66 -18.65 0.99
N PRO A 86 -16.37 -19.23 1.99
CA PRO A 86 -15.75 -20.00 3.09
C PRO A 86 -14.86 -21.19 2.70
N ASN A 87 -14.93 -21.66 1.45
CA ASN A 87 -14.17 -22.80 0.95
C ASN A 87 -13.09 -22.41 -0.08
N GLU A 88 -12.76 -21.12 -0.21
CA GLU A 88 -11.70 -20.66 -1.11
C GLU A 88 -10.33 -21.23 -0.70
N ILE A 89 -10.01 -21.14 0.60
CA ILE A 89 -8.74 -21.66 1.12
C ILE A 89 -8.85 -23.15 1.43
N ILE A 90 -8.39 -23.96 0.49
CA ILE A 90 -8.32 -25.42 0.66
C ILE A 90 -7.41 -25.77 1.84
N GLY A 91 -7.95 -26.48 2.84
CA GLY A 91 -7.23 -26.90 4.04
C GLY A 91 -7.29 -25.91 5.21
N ALA A 92 -7.86 -24.72 5.02
CA ALA A 92 -8.05 -23.72 6.07
C ALA A 92 -9.37 -22.94 5.90
N SER A 93 -10.49 -23.63 5.68
CA SER A 93 -11.83 -23.08 5.44
C SER A 93 -12.45 -22.26 6.59
N GLY A 94 -11.71 -22.05 7.68
CA GLY A 94 -12.09 -21.16 8.78
C GLY A 94 -11.44 -19.78 8.67
N TYR A 95 -10.70 -19.53 7.59
CA TYR A 95 -10.02 -18.28 7.30
C TYR A 95 -10.52 -17.74 5.97
N GLU A 96 -10.47 -16.42 5.84
CA GLU A 96 -10.86 -15.72 4.62
C GLU A 96 -9.60 -15.16 3.95
N SER A 97 -9.71 -14.82 2.67
CA SER A 97 -8.64 -14.18 1.90
C SER A 97 -9.14 -12.89 1.26
N GLY A 98 -8.20 -12.20 0.63
CA GLY A 98 -8.51 -11.11 -0.27
C GLY A 98 -7.28 -10.65 -1.02
N TRP A 99 -7.40 -9.54 -1.72
CA TRP A 99 -6.29 -8.84 -2.36
C TRP A 99 -6.42 -7.35 -2.07
N PHE A 100 -5.35 -6.59 -2.27
CA PHE A 100 -5.44 -5.15 -2.09
C PHE A 100 -4.45 -4.42 -2.99
N LYS A 101 -4.75 -3.14 -3.24
CA LYS A 101 -3.77 -2.22 -3.79
C LYS A 101 -3.50 -1.09 -2.83
N VAL A 102 -2.26 -0.62 -2.84
CA VAL A 102 -1.78 0.52 -2.07
C VAL A 102 -1.19 1.56 -3.02
N TYR A 103 -1.45 2.83 -2.75
CA TYR A 103 -0.99 3.95 -3.57
C TYR A 103 -0.77 5.19 -2.71
N GLY A 104 0.14 6.05 -3.15
CA GLY A 104 0.44 7.31 -2.47
C GLY A 104 -0.75 8.25 -2.46
N ALA A 105 -0.93 8.98 -1.36
CA ALA A 105 -1.89 10.10 -1.27
C ALA A 105 -1.13 11.44 -1.22
N THR A 106 -0.27 11.58 -0.21
CA THR A 106 0.56 12.77 -0.03
C THR A 106 1.77 12.43 0.82
N ALA A 107 2.93 13.00 0.51
CA ALA A 107 4.10 12.99 1.36
C ALA A 107 4.42 14.44 1.76
N PHE A 108 4.65 14.70 3.04
CA PHE A 108 4.88 16.06 3.51
C PHE A 108 5.98 16.15 4.57
N SER A 109 6.61 17.31 4.62
CA SER A 109 7.53 17.73 5.68
C SER A 109 7.11 19.11 6.22
N SER A 110 7.94 19.73 7.07
CA SER A 110 7.71 21.11 7.50
C SER A 110 7.87 22.16 6.37
N ALA A 111 8.43 21.77 5.23
CA ALA A 111 8.81 22.69 4.16
C ALA A 111 8.14 22.42 2.81
N GLU A 112 7.68 21.18 2.56
CA GLU A 112 7.26 20.73 1.24
C GLU A 112 6.12 19.72 1.33
N GLN A 113 5.28 19.67 0.30
CA GLN A 113 4.22 18.70 0.16
C GLN A 113 4.18 18.14 -1.28
N ILE A 114 4.34 16.83 -1.39
CA ILE A 114 4.34 16.08 -2.65
C ILE A 114 3.01 15.33 -2.74
N VAL A 115 2.19 15.67 -3.73
CA VAL A 115 0.92 14.98 -4.02
C VAL A 115 1.21 13.71 -4.82
N ASP A 116 0.48 12.62 -4.53
CA ASP A 116 0.63 11.31 -5.17
C ASP A 116 2.09 10.81 -5.20
N PRO A 117 2.75 10.70 -4.02
CA PRO A 117 4.15 10.31 -3.94
C PRO A 117 4.36 8.87 -4.43
N ALA A 118 5.51 8.60 -5.06
CA ALA A 118 5.94 7.25 -5.33
C ALA A 118 6.12 6.46 -4.02
N ILE A 119 5.61 5.24 -3.99
CA ILE A 119 5.71 4.33 -2.83
C ILE A 119 6.11 2.93 -3.28
N TYR A 120 6.64 2.15 -2.35
CA TYR A 120 6.83 0.72 -2.49
C TYR A 120 6.16 -0.02 -1.36
N ALA A 121 5.69 -1.23 -1.63
CA ALA A 121 5.17 -2.10 -0.60
C ALA A 121 5.53 -3.56 -0.84
N VAL A 122 5.85 -4.29 0.23
CA VAL A 122 6.11 -5.74 0.19
C VAL A 122 5.32 -6.40 1.31
N LEU A 123 4.48 -7.37 0.96
CA LEU A 123 3.79 -8.19 1.93
C LEU A 123 4.72 -9.29 2.44
N VAL A 124 4.85 -9.37 3.76
CA VAL A 124 5.46 -10.49 4.46
C VAL A 124 4.34 -11.31 5.07
N GLU A 125 4.01 -12.42 4.44
CA GLU A 125 2.98 -13.34 4.90
C GLU A 125 3.53 -14.20 6.03
N ILE A 126 2.91 -14.15 7.21
CA ILE A 126 3.38 -14.86 8.40
C ILE A 126 2.29 -15.77 8.93
N ILE A 127 2.61 -17.07 9.04
CA ILE A 127 1.73 -18.11 9.54
C ILE A 127 2.48 -18.89 10.63
N ALA A 128 2.08 -18.69 11.89
CA ALA A 128 2.74 -19.22 13.06
C ALA A 128 4.24 -18.91 13.05
N SER A 129 5.10 -19.93 12.87
CA SER A 129 6.56 -19.78 12.85
C SER A 129 7.16 -19.69 11.45
N HIS A 130 6.34 -19.60 10.41
CA HIS A 130 6.78 -19.58 9.01
C HIS A 130 6.43 -18.24 8.37
N GLY A 131 7.28 -17.78 7.45
CA GLY A 131 7.04 -16.57 6.68
C GLY A 131 7.42 -16.75 5.21
N ALA A 132 6.70 -16.07 4.33
CA ALA A 132 7.00 -15.96 2.91
C ALA A 132 6.78 -14.52 2.46
N ALA A 133 7.52 -14.07 1.46
CA ALA A 133 7.33 -12.76 0.85
C ALA A 133 7.40 -12.93 -0.67
N ASP A 134 6.46 -12.28 -1.35
CA ASP A 134 6.40 -12.25 -2.81
C ASP A 134 6.54 -10.79 -3.27
N LEU A 135 7.15 -10.60 -4.44
CA LEU A 135 7.22 -9.28 -5.05
C LEU A 135 5.81 -8.87 -5.52
N PRO A 136 5.43 -7.60 -5.30
CA PRO A 136 4.13 -7.11 -5.73
C PRO A 136 4.04 -6.99 -7.25
N PHE A 137 2.82 -6.84 -7.75
CA PHE A 137 2.62 -6.32 -9.10
C PHE A 137 2.58 -4.81 -9.07
N GLU A 138 3.21 -4.21 -10.07
CA GLU A 138 3.37 -2.78 -10.20
C GLU A 138 2.66 -2.34 -11.48
N SER A 139 1.75 -1.38 -11.38
CA SER A 139 1.15 -0.72 -12.54
C SER A 139 1.32 0.80 -12.45
N PRO A 140 1.64 1.50 -13.55
CA PRO A 140 1.34 2.92 -13.64
C PRO A 140 -0.20 3.09 -13.63
N ALA A 141 -0.70 4.14 -12.98
CA ALA A 141 -2.12 4.46 -12.98
C ALA A 141 -2.58 4.72 -14.42
N ILE A 142 -3.43 3.81 -14.91
CA ILE A 142 -3.94 3.85 -16.28
C ILE A 142 -5.05 4.90 -16.43
N ASN A 143 -5.59 5.42 -15.31
CA ASN A 143 -6.83 6.19 -15.27
C ASN A 143 -6.76 7.54 -14.54
N GLU A 144 -5.63 7.93 -13.94
CA GLU A 144 -5.49 9.23 -13.26
C GLU A 144 -4.11 9.84 -13.52
N PRO A 145 -3.99 11.18 -13.68
CA PRO A 145 -2.71 11.85 -13.82
C PRO A 145 -2.00 11.87 -12.46
N ARG A 146 -1.43 10.73 -12.05
CA ARG A 146 -0.64 10.62 -10.83
C ARG A 146 0.82 10.88 -11.15
N ASN A 147 1.46 11.67 -10.29
CA ASN A 147 2.83 12.12 -10.49
C ASN A 147 3.81 10.93 -10.47
N GLY A 148 3.79 10.14 -9.39
CA GLY A 148 4.70 9.01 -9.26
C GLY A 148 6.18 9.42 -9.32
N ALA A 149 6.54 10.68 -9.10
CA ALA A 149 7.94 11.11 -9.17
C ALA A 149 8.82 10.35 -8.17
N LEU A 150 9.87 9.70 -8.70
CA LEU A 150 11.02 9.25 -7.89
C LEU A 150 11.84 10.47 -7.52
N PHE A 151 12.23 10.51 -6.26
CA PHE A 151 12.61 11.70 -5.55
C PHE A 151 13.70 12.60 -6.19
N PRO A 152 13.58 13.90 -5.89
CA PRO A 152 14.65 14.82 -5.53
C PRO A 152 15.44 14.52 -4.26
N THR A 153 16.75 14.80 -4.20
CA THR A 153 17.59 14.49 -3.03
C THR A 153 17.54 15.52 -1.88
N GLY A 154 16.53 16.40 -1.78
CA GLY A 154 16.54 17.56 -0.87
C GLY A 154 15.18 17.97 -0.28
N PRO A 155 15.17 18.78 0.80
CA PRO A 155 13.96 19.17 1.54
C PRO A 155 13.04 20.17 0.81
N PHE A 156 13.41 20.62 -0.39
CA PHE A 156 12.68 21.59 -1.23
C PHE A 156 12.27 20.99 -2.59
N GLY A 157 12.36 19.66 -2.74
CA GLY A 157 12.18 19.02 -4.03
C GLY A 157 13.31 19.32 -5.04
N ASP A 158 13.14 18.78 -6.24
CA ASP A 158 13.77 19.08 -7.52
C ASP A 158 12.56 19.46 -8.36
N GLY A 159 12.70 20.43 -9.24
CA GLY A 159 11.56 20.85 -10.02
C GLY A 159 11.07 19.67 -10.81
N ASP A 160 9.84 19.24 -10.51
CA ASP A 160 9.19 18.20 -11.28
C ASP A 160 9.22 18.61 -12.75
N THR A 161 9.65 17.69 -13.62
CA THR A 161 9.63 17.90 -15.06
C THR A 161 8.20 17.96 -15.62
N ILE A 162 7.20 17.53 -14.83
CA ILE A 162 5.77 17.67 -15.11
C ILE A 162 5.14 18.53 -14.01
N PRO A 163 4.97 19.85 -14.24
CA PRO A 163 4.38 20.73 -13.24
C PRO A 163 2.97 20.27 -12.86
N VAL A 164 2.78 19.84 -11.61
CA VAL A 164 1.47 19.63 -11.02
C VAL A 164 1.04 20.94 -10.37
N ASN A 165 -0.20 21.42 -10.62
CA ASN A 165 -0.69 22.63 -9.97
C ASN A 165 -0.60 22.48 -8.43
N ASN A 166 0.12 23.40 -7.78
CA ASN A 166 0.43 23.45 -6.34
C ASN A 166 1.63 22.61 -5.85
N ASP A 167 2.50 22.11 -6.74
CA ASP A 167 3.87 21.79 -6.33
C ASP A 167 4.64 23.11 -6.14
N ASN A 168 5.46 23.24 -5.09
CA ASN A 168 6.14 24.49 -4.75
C ASN A 168 7.39 24.75 -5.60
N GLN A 169 7.24 24.66 -6.93
CA GLN A 169 8.15 25.30 -7.89
C GLN A 169 7.41 26.16 -8.91
#